data_AF-D4P1N0-F1
#
_entry.id   AF-D4P1N0-F1
#
_cell.length_a   1.000
_cell.length_b   1.000
_cell.length_c   1.000
_cell.angle_alpha   90.00
_cell.angle_beta   90.00
_cell.angle_gamma   90.00
#
_symmetry.space_group_name_H-M   'P 1'
#
loop_
_entity.id
_entity.type
_entity.pdbx_description
1 polymer ?
#
loop_
_entity_poly.entity_id
_entity_poly.type
_entity_poly.pdbx_seq_one_letter_code
_entity_poly.pdbx_strand_id
1 'polypeptide(L)'
;ASNWMSAASLMGLGGIIYLKGYCGLAYVIGWTGGYVLLLVLLASQIRRFGKFTAPDFVAERYGTPTARLLAAVISTAISVIYCVAQFKGLA
;
A
#
# COMPACT_ATOMS: atom_id res chain seq x y z
N ALA A 1 8.01 -10.50 8.16
CA ALA A 1 6.69 -10.92 7.65
C ALA A 1 5.52 -10.11 8.23
N SER A 2 5.61 -9.51 9.42
CA SER A 2 4.47 -8.83 10.06
C SER A 2 4.06 -7.47 9.46
N ASN A 3 4.90 -6.80 8.65
CA ASN A 3 4.58 -5.44 8.20
C ASN A 3 3.50 -5.34 7.10
N TRP A 4 3.21 -6.44 6.39
CA TRP A 4 2.26 -6.42 5.25
C TRP A 4 1.00 -7.26 5.49
N MET A 5 0.97 -8.06 6.57
CA MET A 5 -0.18 -8.86 6.98
C MET A 5 -0.91 -8.17 8.13
N SER A 6 -2.24 -8.16 8.08
CA SER A 6 -3.08 -7.43 9.02
C SER A 6 -4.51 -7.99 9.08
N ALA A 7 -5.31 -7.55 10.07
CA ALA A 7 -6.72 -7.96 10.20
C ALA A 7 -7.55 -7.60 8.96
N ALA A 8 -7.32 -6.40 8.40
CA ALA A 8 -7.95 -5.99 7.14
C ALA A 8 -7.60 -6.93 5.99
N SER A 9 -6.33 -7.33 5.88
CA SER A 9 -5.89 -8.28 4.83
C SER A 9 -6.52 -9.66 5.01
N LEU A 10 -6.61 -10.15 6.25
CA LEU A 10 -7.14 -11.49 6.55
C LEU A 10 -8.64 -11.59 6.27
N MET A 11 -9.42 -10.60 6.74
CA MET A 11 -10.85 -10.54 6.46
C MET A 11 -11.15 -10.24 4.99
N GLY A 12 -10.39 -9.34 4.37
CA GLY A 12 -10.56 -8.99 2.96
C GLY A 12 -10.35 -10.19 2.04
N LEU A 13 -9.32 -11.00 2.32
CA LEU A 13 -9.05 -12.22 1.56
C LEU A 13 -10.15 -13.26 1.75
N GLY A 14 -10.57 -13.49 3.01
CA GLY A 14 -11.65 -14.41 3.34
C GLY A 14 -12.97 -14.03 2.66
N GLY A 15 -13.32 -12.74 2.68
CA GLY A 15 -14.53 -12.23 2.04
C GLY A 15 -14.52 -12.38 0.51
N ILE A 16 -13.40 -12.07 -0.14
CA ILE A 16 -13.27 -12.23 -1.59
C ILE A 16 -13.37 -13.71 -1.99
N ILE A 17 -12.69 -14.61 -1.26
CA ILE A 17 -12.75 -16.04 -1.55
C ILE A 17 -14.16 -16.60 -1.27
N TYR A 18 -14.82 -16.16 -0.21
CA TYR A 18 -16.21 -16.54 0.08
C TYR A 18 -17.16 -16.16 -1.07
N LEU A 19 -17.03 -14.94 -1.63
CA LEU A 19 -17.92 -14.44 -2.68
C LEU A 19 -17.56 -14.91 -4.09
N LYS A 20 -16.27 -15.16 -4.37
CA LYS A 20 -15.77 -15.46 -5.73
C LYS A 20 -15.17 -16.86 -5.88
N GLY A 21 -15.14 -17.64 -4.81
CA GLY A 21 -14.56 -18.98 -4.79
C GLY A 21 -13.09 -18.98 -5.20
N TYR A 22 -12.70 -19.99 -5.98
CA TYR A 22 -11.34 -20.18 -6.49
C TYR A 22 -10.79 -18.95 -7.24
N CYS A 23 -11.63 -18.24 -7.99
CA CYS A 23 -11.22 -17.04 -8.73
C CYS A 23 -10.72 -15.91 -7.81
N GLY A 24 -11.06 -15.93 -6.52
CA GLY A 24 -10.54 -15.00 -5.52
C GLY A 24 -9.02 -15.13 -5.30
N LEU A 25 -8.42 -16.29 -5.59
CA LEU A 25 -6.97 -16.49 -5.45
C LEU A 25 -6.14 -15.66 -6.41
N ALA A 26 -6.71 -15.24 -7.55
CA ALA A 26 -6.05 -14.30 -8.46
C ALA A 26 -5.70 -12.98 -7.75
N TYR A 27 -6.49 -12.56 -6.75
CA TYR A 27 -6.20 -11.39 -5.94
C TYR A 27 -4.94 -11.57 -5.09
N VAL A 28 -4.72 -12.76 -4.51
CA VAL A 28 -3.51 -13.10 -3.73
C VAL A 28 -2.27 -13.02 -4.62
N ILE A 29 -2.35 -13.62 -5.81
CA ILE A 29 -1.23 -13.65 -6.77
C ILE A 29 -0.93 -12.23 -7.27
N GLY A 30 -1.97 -11.47 -7.64
CA GLY A 30 -1.81 -10.09 -8.08
C GLY A 30 -1.21 -9.19 -6.99
N TRP A 31 -1.65 -9.35 -5.75
CA TRP A 31 -1.15 -8.58 -4.62
C TRP A 31 0.31 -8.88 -4.29
N THR A 32 0.68 -10.16 -4.18
CA THR A 32 2.05 -10.59 -3.91
C THR A 32 3.00 -10.26 -5.05
N GLY A 33 2.59 -10.54 -6.30
CA GLY A 33 3.36 -10.17 -7.50
C GLY A 33 3.53 -8.66 -7.64
N GLY A 34 2.48 -7.88 -7.35
CA GLY A 34 2.52 -6.42 -7.37
C GLY A 34 3.54 -5.85 -6.38
N TYR A 35 3.65 -6.42 -5.17
CA TYR A 35 4.68 -6.01 -4.21
C TYR A 35 6.08 -6.30 -4.71
N VAL A 36 6.31 -7.47 -5.29
CA VAL A 36 7.63 -7.82 -5.86
C VAL A 36 8.00 -6.83 -6.96
N LEU A 37 7.06 -6.55 -7.86
CA LEU A 37 7.28 -5.59 -8.94
C LEU A 37 7.59 -4.18 -8.41
N LEU A 38 6.79 -3.69 -7.45
CA LEU A 38 7.04 -2.42 -6.77
C LEU A 38 8.43 -2.39 -6.14
N LEU A 39 8.82 -3.44 -5.40
CA LEU A 39 10.14 -3.49 -4.77
C LEU A 39 11.26 -3.46 -5.80
N VAL A 40 11.17 -4.21 -6.90
CA VAL A 40 12.21 -4.20 -7.95
C VAL A 40 12.33 -2.81 -8.60
N LEU A 41 11.21 -2.17 -8.89
CA LEU A 41 11.19 -0.88 -9.59
C LEU A 41 11.56 0.30 -8.67
N LEU A 42 10.96 0.37 -7.48
CA LEU A 42 11.15 1.49 -6.55
C LEU A 42 12.40 1.35 -5.67
N ALA A 43 12.87 0.15 -5.33
CA ALA A 43 14.00 0.02 -4.41
C ALA A 43 15.27 0.70 -4.95
N SER A 44 15.50 0.64 -6.26
CA SER A 44 16.64 1.33 -6.89
C SER A 44 16.51 2.85 -6.80
N GLN A 45 15.31 3.38 -7.04
CA GLN A 45 15.05 4.83 -7.02
C GLN A 45 15.15 5.37 -5.61
N ILE A 46 14.52 4.71 -4.63
CA ILE A 46 14.50 5.17 -3.24
C ILE A 46 15.94 5.22 -2.66
N ARG A 47 16.77 4.21 -2.93
CA ARG A 47 18.18 4.18 -2.50
C ARG A 47 19.02 5.34 -3.07
N ARG A 48 18.70 5.81 -4.28
CA ARG A 48 19.42 6.91 -4.94
C ARG A 48 18.99 8.30 -4.48
N PHE A 49 17.71 8.47 -4.10
CA PHE A 49 17.16 9.77 -3.70
C PHE A 49 17.48 10.13 -2.25
N GLY A 50 17.77 9.15 -1.37
CA GLY A 50 18.16 9.41 0.02
C GLY A 50 17.09 10.06 0.90
N LYS A 51 15.82 10.05 0.46
CA LYS A 51 14.67 10.54 1.23
C LYS A 51 13.97 9.38 1.93
N PHE A 52 13.42 9.64 3.12
CA PHE A 52 12.82 8.61 3.97
C PHE A 52 11.29 8.60 3.97
N THR A 53 10.65 9.61 3.37
CA THR A 53 9.18 9.71 3.29
C THR A 53 8.71 9.73 1.84
N ALA A 54 7.52 9.15 1.58
CA ALA A 54 6.93 9.16 0.25
C ALA A 54 6.63 10.58 -0.26
N PRO A 55 6.10 11.52 0.55
CA PRO A 55 5.89 12.89 0.11
C PRO A 55 7.18 13.61 -0.28
N ASP A 56 8.27 13.44 0.48
CA ASP A 56 9.55 14.08 0.15
C ASP A 56 10.18 13.48 -1.11
N PHE A 57 10.01 12.17 -1.33
CA PHE A 57 10.42 11.54 -2.58
C PHE A 57 9.68 12.13 -3.78
N VAL A 58 8.35 12.29 -3.68
CA VAL A 58 7.54 12.88 -4.75
C VAL A 58 7.89 14.36 -4.97
N ALA A 59 8.11 15.12 -3.89
CA ALA A 59 8.53 16.51 -3.95
C ALA A 59 9.85 16.69 -4.73
N GLU A 60 10.85 15.87 -4.40
CA GLU A 60 12.16 15.89 -5.05
C GLU A 60 12.07 15.42 -6.51
N ARG A 61 11.23 14.43 -6.81
CA ARG A 61 11.01 13.92 -8.16
C ARG A 61 10.43 14.98 -9.10
N TYR A 62 9.51 15.81 -8.63
CA TYR A 62 8.79 16.80 -9.45
C TYR A 62 9.21 18.26 -9.19
N GLY A 63 10.08 18.51 -8.22
CA GLY A 63 10.57 19.85 -7.87
C GLY A 63 9.49 20.82 -7.38
N THR A 64 8.32 20.34 -6.96
CA THR A 64 7.18 21.20 -6.60
C THR A 64 6.66 20.95 -5.18
N PRO A 65 6.40 22.00 -4.40
CA PRO A 65 5.85 21.87 -3.05
C PRO A 65 4.39 21.39 -3.05
N THR A 66 3.65 21.64 -4.14
CA THR A 66 2.28 21.16 -4.33
C THR A 66 2.22 19.64 -4.48
N ALA A 67 3.17 19.03 -5.21
CA ALA A 67 3.27 17.58 -5.31
C ALA A 67 3.57 16.92 -3.96
N ARG A 68 4.36 17.58 -3.10
CA ARG A 68 4.58 17.14 -1.71
C ARG A 68 3.29 17.11 -0.92
N LEU A 69 2.52 18.20 -0.97
CA LEU A 69 1.27 18.33 -0.23
C LEU A 69 0.25 17.27 -0.69
N LEU A 70 0.10 17.09 -2.00
CA LEU A 70 -0.79 16.08 -2.56
C LEU A 70 -0.38 14.67 -2.13
N ALA A 71 0.91 14.33 -2.23
CA ALA A 71 1.41 13.03 -1.80
C ALA A 71 1.18 12.79 -0.29
N ALA A 72 1.36 13.82 0.54
CA ALA A 72 1.07 13.74 1.97
C ALA A 72 -0.42 13.49 2.23
N VAL A 73 -1.31 14.27 1.62
CA VAL A 73 -2.77 14.12 1.78
C VAL A 73 -3.23 12.74 1.33
N ILE A 74 -2.76 12.26 0.18
CA ILE A 74 -3.09 10.92 -0.33
C ILE A 74 -2.59 9.85 0.64
N SER A 75 -1.34 9.95 1.11
CA SER A 75 -0.78 8.99 2.06
C SER A 75 -1.60 8.96 3.36
N THR A 76 -1.97 10.11 3.91
CA THR A 76 -2.80 10.20 5.12
C THR A 76 -4.20 9.63 4.89
N ALA A 77 -4.85 9.93 3.76
CA ALA A 77 -6.17 9.40 3.44
C ALA A 77 -6.16 7.87 3.36
N ILE A 78 -5.16 7.28 2.69
CA ILE A 78 -4.97 5.82 2.63
C ILE A 78 -4.79 5.25 4.03
N SER A 79 -3.95 5.88 4.87
CA SER A 79 -3.75 5.44 6.27
C SER A 79 -5.04 5.46 7.08
N VAL A 80 -5.86 6.50 6.96
CA VAL A 80 -7.14 6.61 7.69
C VAL A 80 -8.13 5.52 7.24
N ILE A 81 -8.30 5.33 5.94
CA ILE A 81 -9.18 4.27 5.40
C ILE A 81 -8.73 2.90 5.90
N TYR A 82 -7.41 2.66 5.87
CA TYR A 82 -6.82 1.42 6.35
C TYR A 82 -7.06 1.22 7.85
N CYS A 83 -6.89 2.25 8.67
CA CYS A 83 -7.20 2.20 10.10
C CYS A 83 -8.67 1.83 10.35
N VAL A 84 -9.62 2.39 9.61
CA VAL A 84 -11.06 2.05 9.76
C VAL A 84 -11.29 0.55 9.51
N ALA A 85 -10.66 -0.01 8.47
CA ALA A 85 -10.76 -1.44 8.18
C ALA A 85 -10.14 -2.30 9.30
N GLN A 86 -9.05 -1.83 9.90
CA GLN A 86 -8.38 -2.51 11.02
C GLN A 86 -9.26 -2.50 12.28
N PHE A 87 -9.86 -1.37 12.64
CA PHE A 87 -10.78 -1.27 13.79
C PHE A 87 -12.02 -2.15 13.61
N LYS A 88 -12.59 -2.18 12.40
CA LYS A 88 -13.71 -3.09 12.09
C LYS A 88 -13.34 -4.57 12.17
N GLY A 89 -12.06 -4.93 12.02
CA GLY A 89 -11.60 -6.31 12.19
C GLY A 89 -11.21 -6.68 13.61
N LEU A 90 -11.14 -5.70 14.52
CA LEU A 90 -10.89 -5.91 15.95
C LEU A 90 -12.18 -6.03 16.75
N ALA A 91 -13.25 -5.36 16.32
CA ALA A 91 -14.60 -5.42 16.88
C ALA A 91 -15.33 -6.69 16.43
#